data_AF-A0A937IAC6-F1
#
_entry.id   AF-A0A937IAC6-F1
#
_cell.length_a   1.000
_cell.length_b   1.000
_cell.length_c   1.000
_cell.angle_alpha   90.00
_cell.angle_beta   90.00
_cell.angle_gamma   90.00
#
_symmetry.space_group_name_H-M   'P 1'
#
loop_
_entity.id
_entity.type
_entity.pdbx_description
1 polymer ?
#
loop_
_entity_poly.entity_id
_entity_poly.type
_entity_poly.pdbx_seq_one_letter_code
_entity_poly.pdbx_strand_id
1 'polypeptide(L)'
;MKVTLILSLVVLSMSMASYEIMDIGNKLNTTNLGLRVMDDPEKAENNCPNSSNGCLIRSADGELTIYLKDFASSMDKDISLFGLMFDAYQLNEFGNIDVLKTCRMKLAYAKTNKYRKASDILSQKC
;
A
#
# COMPACT_ATOMS: atom_id res chain seq x y z
N MET A 1 5.60 51.16 14.04
CA MET A 1 4.70 49.98 14.04
C MET A 1 5.03 49.12 12.83
N LYS A 2 5.36 47.84 13.06
CA LYS A 2 5.57 46.82 12.03
C LYS A 2 4.21 46.27 11.60
N VAL A 3 3.99 46.10 10.30
CA VAL A 3 2.98 45.17 9.77
C VAL A 3 3.67 44.34 8.69
N THR A 4 4.26 43.24 9.12
CA THR A 4 4.80 42.23 8.21
C THR A 4 3.64 41.38 7.74
N LEU A 5 3.26 41.52 6.47
CA LEU A 5 2.17 40.77 5.85
C LEU A 5 2.75 39.42 5.39
N ILE A 6 2.67 38.40 6.25
CA ILE A 6 3.02 37.02 5.89
C ILE A 6 1.81 36.42 5.19
N LEU A 7 1.75 36.59 3.87
CA LEU A 7 0.72 36.00 3.01
C LEU A 7 1.01 34.49 2.85
N SER A 8 0.35 33.72 3.71
CA SER A 8 -0.12 32.33 3.51
C SER A 8 0.46 31.55 2.32
N LEU A 9 1.47 30.71 2.59
CA LEU A 9 1.95 29.66 1.69
C LEU A 9 1.56 28.27 2.23
N VAL A 10 0.25 27.98 2.34
CA VAL A 10 -0.22 26.69 2.91
C VAL A 10 -1.41 26.14 2.10
N VAL A 11 -1.27 25.88 0.79
CA VAL A 11 -2.29 25.09 0.06
C VAL A 11 -1.73 24.16 -1.04
N LEU A 12 -0.42 24.11 -1.30
CA LEU A 12 0.11 23.34 -2.46
C LEU A 12 0.69 21.95 -2.15
N SER A 13 0.77 21.52 -0.88
CA SER A 13 1.41 20.23 -0.56
C SER A 13 0.47 19.01 -0.63
N MET A 14 -0.85 19.20 -0.63
CA MET A 14 -1.79 18.08 -0.69
C MET A 14 -1.97 17.49 -2.09
N SER A 15 -1.70 18.25 -3.16
CA SER A 15 -1.91 17.80 -4.54
C SER A 15 -0.81 16.90 -5.07
N MET A 16 0.43 17.04 -4.57
CA MET A 16 1.55 16.22 -5.04
C MET A 16 1.45 14.77 -4.56
N ALA A 17 1.17 14.55 -3.27
CA ALA A 17 1.01 13.20 -2.74
C ALA A 17 -0.12 12.44 -3.43
N SER A 18 -1.25 13.09 -3.76
CA SER A 18 -2.33 12.44 -4.50
C SER A 18 -1.95 12.07 -5.94
N TYR A 19 -1.13 12.88 -6.62
CA TYR A 19 -0.67 12.58 -7.98
C TYR A 19 0.27 11.37 -7.98
N GLU A 20 1.21 11.31 -7.02
CA GLU A 20 2.14 10.18 -6.87
C GLU A 20 1.40 8.88 -6.56
N ILE A 21 0.31 8.93 -5.79
CA ILE A 21 -0.53 7.76 -5.51
C ILE A 21 -1.32 7.31 -6.74
N MET A 22 -1.87 8.24 -7.53
CA MET A 22 -2.55 7.87 -8.78
C MET A 22 -1.58 7.29 -9.81
N ASP A 23 -0.36 7.84 -9.90
CA ASP A 23 0.69 7.34 -10.79
C ASP A 23 1.20 5.96 -10.35
N ILE A 24 1.45 5.77 -9.04
CA ILE A 24 1.82 4.47 -8.49
C ILE A 24 0.66 3.47 -8.63
N GLY A 25 -0.58 3.87 -8.37
CA GLY A 25 -1.75 3.00 -8.57
C GLY A 25 -1.84 2.44 -9.99
N ASN A 26 -1.52 3.24 -11.01
CA ASN A 26 -1.45 2.78 -12.40
C ASN A 26 -0.25 1.86 -12.68
N LYS A 27 0.88 2.07 -12.00
CA LYS A 27 2.07 1.20 -12.07
C LYS A 27 1.88 -0.12 -11.32
N LEU A 28 1.02 -0.12 -10.31
CA LEU A 28 0.58 -1.31 -9.57
C LEU A 28 -0.49 -2.07 -10.36
N ASN A 29 -0.13 -2.50 -11.58
CA ASN A 29 -0.90 -3.46 -12.35
C ASN A 29 -0.28 -4.85 -12.14
N THR A 30 -1.09 -5.81 -11.70
CA THR A 30 -0.66 -7.19 -11.43
C THR A 30 0.01 -7.82 -12.65
N THR A 31 -0.48 -7.56 -13.86
CA THR A 31 0.11 -8.07 -15.11
C THR A 31 1.50 -7.49 -15.36
N ASN A 32 1.68 -6.19 -15.16
CA ASN A 32 2.98 -5.53 -15.38
C ASN A 32 4.02 -5.97 -14.36
N LEU A 33 3.58 -6.32 -13.15
CA LEU A 33 4.45 -6.78 -12.07
C LEU A 33 4.72 -8.29 -12.11
N GLY A 34 4.14 -9.03 -13.07
CA GLY A 34 4.20 -10.50 -13.09
C GLY A 34 3.64 -11.13 -11.81
N LEU A 35 2.65 -10.46 -11.21
CA LEU A 35 2.07 -10.83 -9.92
C LEU A 35 0.82 -11.68 -10.10
N ARG A 36 0.81 -12.83 -9.45
CA ARG A 36 -0.43 -13.58 -9.23
C ARG A 36 -1.05 -13.16 -7.91
N VAL A 37 -2.36 -12.90 -7.91
CA VAL A 37 -3.12 -12.68 -6.67
C VAL A 37 -3.97 -13.91 -6.42
N MET A 38 -3.72 -14.58 -5.30
CA MET A 38 -4.48 -15.72 -4.83
C MET A 38 -5.40 -15.30 -3.67
N ASP A 39 -6.67 -15.20 -3.98
CA ASP A 39 -7.76 -14.92 -3.05
C ASP A 39 -8.35 -16.25 -2.54
N ASP A 40 -7.48 -17.04 -1.90
CA ASP A 40 -7.80 -18.35 -1.34
C ASP A 40 -7.33 -18.34 0.13
N PRO A 41 -8.24 -18.05 1.07
CA PRO A 41 -7.92 -17.88 2.49
C PRO A 41 -7.27 -19.14 3.10
N GLU A 42 -7.71 -20.33 2.71
CA GLU A 42 -7.15 -21.59 3.20
C GLU A 42 -5.69 -21.75 2.78
N LYS A 43 -5.37 -21.44 1.52
CA LYS A 43 -3.97 -21.41 1.09
C LYS A 43 -3.19 -20.29 1.77
N ALA A 44 -3.78 -19.11 1.96
CA ALA A 44 -3.11 -18.00 2.61
C ALA A 44 -2.77 -18.30 4.08
N GLU A 45 -3.63 -18.99 4.82
CA GLU A 45 -3.34 -19.41 6.21
C GLU A 45 -2.15 -20.37 6.29
N ASN A 46 -2.00 -21.26 5.30
CA ASN A 46 -0.90 -22.22 5.25
C ASN A 46 0.44 -21.60 4.82
N ASN A 47 0.41 -20.48 4.11
CA ASN A 47 1.60 -19.88 3.50
C ASN A 47 2.04 -18.57 4.16
N CYS A 48 1.13 -17.85 4.82
CA CYS A 48 1.42 -16.54 5.41
C CYS A 48 1.54 -16.61 6.95
N PRO A 49 2.38 -15.74 7.55
CA PRO A 49 2.45 -15.61 9.01
C PRO A 49 1.08 -15.37 9.64
N ASN A 50 0.81 -16.03 10.77
CA ASN A 50 -0.46 -15.91 11.51
C ASN A 50 -0.81 -14.47 11.89
N SER A 51 0.20 -13.62 12.13
CA SER A 51 0.03 -12.21 12.50
C SER A 51 -0.21 -11.25 11.33
N SER A 52 -0.20 -11.75 10.08
CA SER A 52 -0.38 -10.94 8.87
C SER A 52 -1.77 -11.15 8.27
N ASN A 53 -2.29 -10.15 7.55
CA ASN A 53 -3.53 -10.29 6.78
C ASN A 53 -3.31 -10.91 5.38
N GLY A 54 -2.08 -11.34 5.09
CA GLY A 54 -1.63 -11.76 3.77
C GLY A 54 -0.14 -11.53 3.62
N CYS A 55 0.45 -12.10 2.57
CA CYS A 55 1.88 -12.07 2.34
C CYS A 55 2.21 -12.15 0.86
N LEU A 56 3.39 -11.63 0.52
CA LEU A 56 4.01 -11.77 -0.78
C LEU A 56 5.05 -12.89 -0.70
N ILE A 57 4.92 -13.89 -1.57
CA ILE A 57 5.82 -15.04 -1.62
C ILE A 57 6.42 -15.14 -3.02
N ARG A 58 7.71 -15.42 -3.10
CA ARG A 58 8.37 -15.86 -4.33
C ARG A 58 8.44 -17.39 -4.32
N SER A 59 7.79 -18.04 -5.28
CA SER A 59 7.90 -19.49 -5.45
C SER A 59 9.27 -19.88 -6.00
N ALA A 60 9.57 -21.18 -5.97
CA ALA A 60 10.87 -21.72 -6.39
C ALA A 60 11.19 -21.46 -7.88
N ASP A 61 10.16 -21.30 -8.71
CA ASP A 61 10.26 -20.92 -10.13
C ASP A 61 10.41 -19.41 -10.35
N GLY A 62 10.40 -18.61 -9.28
CA GLY A 62 10.59 -17.15 -9.33
C GLY A 62 9.30 -16.35 -9.47
N GLU A 63 8.12 -16.98 -9.59
CA GLU A 63 6.83 -16.28 -9.66
C GLU A 63 6.54 -15.56 -8.32
N LEU A 64 6.12 -14.29 -8.39
CA LEU A 64 5.65 -13.55 -7.23
C LEU A 64 4.14 -13.75 -7.07
N THR A 65 3.74 -14.31 -5.93
CA THR A 65 2.33 -14.54 -5.58
C THR A 65 1.96 -13.77 -4.32
N ILE A 66 0.88 -13.00 -4.38
CA ILE A 66 0.20 -12.42 -3.23
C ILE A 66 -0.85 -13.42 -2.74
N TYR A 67 -0.77 -13.80 -1.47
CA TYR A 67 -1.80 -14.55 -0.78
C TYR A 67 -2.55 -13.62 0.16
N LEU A 68 -3.88 -13.60 0.06
CA LEU A 68 -4.75 -12.82 0.94
C LEU A 68 -5.50 -13.76 1.88
N LYS A 69 -5.45 -13.45 3.19
CA LYS A 69 -6.30 -14.14 4.18
C LYS A 69 -7.72 -13.58 4.12
N ASP A 70 -8.60 -14.13 4.95
CA ASP A 70 -9.93 -13.57 5.12
C ASP A 70 -9.88 -12.19 5.78
N PHE A 71 -10.70 -11.28 5.24
CA PHE A 71 -10.87 -9.93 5.76
C PHE A 71 -12.32 -9.70 6.17
N ALA A 72 -12.51 -9.12 7.35
CA ALA A 72 -13.83 -8.67 7.81
C ALA A 72 -14.35 -7.45 7.03
N SER A 73 -13.47 -6.73 6.32
CA SER A 73 -13.81 -5.52 5.58
C SER A 73 -13.12 -5.48 4.22
N SER A 74 -13.88 -5.14 3.17
CA SER A 74 -13.32 -4.87 1.83
C SER A 74 -12.28 -3.75 1.85
N MET A 75 -12.48 -2.72 2.68
CA MET A 75 -11.51 -1.65 2.89
C MET A 75 -10.15 -2.18 3.36
N ASP A 76 -10.16 -3.07 4.36
CA ASP A 76 -8.92 -3.62 4.91
C ASP A 76 -8.22 -4.56 3.91
N LYS A 77 -9.02 -5.29 3.11
CA LYS A 77 -8.54 -6.10 1.99
C LYS A 77 -7.86 -5.23 0.94
N ASP A 78 -8.52 -4.17 0.48
CA ASP A 78 -8.01 -3.27 -0.56
C ASP A 78 -6.69 -2.60 -0.15
N ILE A 79 -6.64 -2.09 1.09
CA ILE A 79 -5.43 -1.47 1.64
C ILE A 79 -4.29 -2.49 1.77
N SER A 80 -4.59 -3.73 2.15
CA SER A 80 -3.59 -4.78 2.30
C SER A 80 -3.06 -5.25 0.96
N LEU A 81 -3.95 -5.48 -0.01
CA LEU A 81 -3.59 -5.82 -1.39
C LEU A 81 -2.71 -4.72 -2.00
N PHE A 82 -3.10 -3.45 -1.88
CA PHE A 82 -2.30 -2.32 -2.36
C PHE A 82 -0.89 -2.32 -1.76
N GLY A 83 -0.78 -2.53 -0.44
CA GLY A 83 0.52 -2.61 0.23
C GLY A 83 1.39 -3.74 -0.32
N LEU A 84 0.84 -4.94 -0.50
CA LEU A 84 1.56 -6.10 -1.02
C LEU A 84 1.97 -5.94 -2.49
N MET A 85 1.13 -5.28 -3.30
CA MET A 85 1.49 -4.92 -4.68
C MET A 85 2.64 -3.91 -4.69
N PHE A 86 2.64 -2.95 -3.77
CA PHE A 86 3.73 -1.99 -3.64
C PHE A 86 5.03 -2.65 -3.14
N ASP A 87 4.96 -3.63 -2.24
CA ASP A 87 6.10 -4.45 -1.85
C ASP A 87 6.71 -5.19 -3.05
N ALA A 88 5.87 -5.77 -3.90
CA ALA A 88 6.31 -6.45 -5.11
C ALA A 88 6.94 -5.50 -6.13
N TYR A 89 6.37 -4.31 -6.32
CA TYR A 89 6.98 -3.25 -7.12
C TYR A 89 8.38 -2.88 -6.59
N GLN A 90 8.51 -2.67 -5.29
CA GLN A 90 9.81 -2.36 -4.68
C GLN A 90 10.84 -3.48 -4.88
N LEU A 91 10.42 -4.75 -4.74
CA LEU A 91 11.30 -5.89 -5.03
C LEU A 91 11.77 -5.91 -6.48
N ASN A 92 10.87 -5.64 -7.44
CA ASN A 92 11.20 -5.66 -8.86
C ASN A 92 12.14 -4.51 -9.24
N GLU A 93 11.92 -3.31 -8.71
CA GLU A 93 12.69 -2.12 -9.07
C GLU A 93 14.00 -1.97 -8.28
N PHE A 94 13.99 -2.32 -6.99
CA PHE A 94 15.08 -2.02 -6.06
C PHE A 94 15.74 -3.26 -5.46
N GLY A 95 15.13 -4.44 -5.61
CA GLY A 95 15.63 -5.70 -5.06
C GLY A 95 15.41 -5.85 -3.55
N ASN A 96 14.78 -4.88 -2.88
CA ASN A 96 14.49 -4.90 -1.45
C ASN A 96 13.17 -4.19 -1.10
N ILE A 97 12.57 -4.55 0.02
CA ILE A 97 11.35 -3.92 0.54
C ILE A 97 11.71 -2.93 1.65
N ASP A 98 11.20 -1.70 1.55
CA ASP A 98 11.19 -0.72 2.63
C ASP A 98 9.80 -0.68 3.26
N VAL A 99 9.67 -1.32 4.42
CA VAL A 99 8.39 -1.47 5.14
C VAL A 99 7.81 -0.11 5.55
N LEU A 100 8.65 0.89 5.82
CA LEU A 100 8.18 2.23 6.18
C LEU A 100 7.58 2.94 4.97
N LYS A 101 8.19 2.80 3.78
CA LYS A 101 7.59 3.31 2.53
C LYS A 101 6.26 2.63 2.26
N THR A 102 6.17 1.30 2.41
CA THR A 102 4.90 0.58 2.26
C THR A 102 3.84 1.08 3.23
N CYS A 103 4.19 1.30 4.49
CA CYS A 103 3.28 1.85 5.50
C CYS A 103 2.72 3.21 5.04
N ARG A 104 3.60 4.14 4.65
CA ARG A 104 3.21 5.48 4.18
C ARG A 104 2.35 5.43 2.92
N MET A 105 2.65 4.51 2.01
CA MET A 105 1.88 4.29 0.79
C MET A 105 0.48 3.77 1.10
N LYS A 106 0.35 2.80 2.01
CA LYS A 106 -0.97 2.33 2.49
C LYS A 106 -1.77 3.46 3.13
N LEU A 107 -1.14 4.33 3.92
CA LEU A 107 -1.78 5.50 4.52
C LEU A 107 -2.29 6.47 3.44
N ALA A 108 -1.46 6.78 2.45
CA ALA A 108 -1.81 7.69 1.37
C ALA A 108 -2.93 7.12 0.49
N TYR A 109 -2.91 5.81 0.21
CA TYR A 109 -4.00 5.10 -0.46
C TYR A 109 -5.31 5.18 0.33
N ALA A 110 -5.27 4.93 1.65
CA ALA A 110 -6.45 5.04 2.51
C ALA A 110 -7.04 6.46 2.52
N LYS A 111 -6.19 7.49 2.58
CA LYS A 111 -6.61 8.90 2.50
C LYS A 111 -7.28 9.22 1.16
N THR A 112 -6.67 8.79 0.06
CA THR A 112 -7.17 9.00 -1.31
C THR A 112 -8.54 8.37 -1.50
N ASN A 113 -8.76 7.17 -0.97
CA ASN A 113 -10.03 6.44 -1.04
C ASN A 113 -11.02 6.81 0.07
N LYS A 114 -10.73 7.83 0.89
CA LYS A 114 -11.59 8.32 1.99
C LYS A 114 -11.89 7.26 3.06
N TYR A 115 -11.02 6.28 3.23
CA TYR A 115 -11.08 5.27 4.27
C TYR A 115 -10.64 5.85 5.62
N ARG A 116 -11.49 6.69 6.23
CA ARG A 116 -11.16 7.48 7.43
C ARG A 116 -10.62 6.64 8.57
N LYS A 117 -11.36 5.60 8.98
CA LYS A 117 -10.95 4.70 10.09
C LYS A 117 -9.56 4.10 9.86
N ALA A 118 -9.31 3.57 8.66
CA ALA A 118 -8.01 3.00 8.34
C ALA A 118 -6.90 4.06 8.26
N SER A 119 -7.20 5.24 7.71
CA SER A 119 -6.27 6.37 7.65
C SER A 119 -5.84 6.84 9.03
N ASP A 120 -6.78 6.90 9.98
CA ASP A 120 -6.50 7.32 11.36
C ASP A 120 -5.60 6.30 12.06
N ILE A 121 -5.90 5.00 11.92
CA ILE A 121 -5.09 3.92 12.47
C ILE A 121 -3.68 3.92 11.86
N LEU A 122 -3.58 4.06 10.53
CA LEU A 122 -2.30 4.05 9.83
C LEU A 122 -1.46 5.29 10.15
N SER A 123 -2.07 6.46 10.38
CA SER A 123 -1.34 7.69 10.76
C SER A 123 -0.68 7.63 12.15
N GLN A 124 -1.02 6.63 12.96
CA GLN A 124 -0.38 6.39 14.26
C GLN A 124 0.73 5.33 14.18
N LYS A 125 0.70 4.49 13.13
CA LYS A 125 1.61 3.36 12.95
C LYS A 125 2.73 3.67 11.95
N CYS A 126 2.42 4.53 10.98
CA CYS A 126 3.31 5.14 10.02
C CYS A 126 3.54 6.61 10.42
#